data_AF-A0A318N9W0-F1
#
_entry.id   AF-A0A318N9W0-F1
#
_cell.length_a   1.000
_cell.length_b   1.000
_cell.length_c   1.000
_cell.angle_alpha   90.00
_cell.angle_beta   90.00
_cell.angle_gamma   90.00
#
_symmetry.space_group_name_H-M   'P 1'
#
loop_
_entity.id
_entity.type
_entity.pdbx_description
1 polymer ?
#
loop_
_entity_poly.entity_id
_entity_poly.type
_entity_poly.pdbx_seq_one_letter_code
_entity_poly.pdbx_strand_id
1 'polypeptide(L)' 'MLVICSASDGLHQVGSRGHLPLPANARHMCRIEPGQPVLLAAIVTYDLLVVHPVSTVVRLLADLHTHLAGVGNER' A
#
# COMPACT_ATOMS: atom_id res chain seq x y z
N MET A 1 4.12 -1.45 -2.83
CA MET A 1 3.61 -0.47 -1.84
C MET A 1 3.75 0.90 -2.46
N LEU A 2 2.69 1.71 -2.39
CA LEU A 2 2.69 3.10 -2.87
C LEU A 2 2.46 4.01 -1.67
N VAL A 3 3.20 5.12 -1.59
CA VAL A 3 3.01 6.15 -0.56
C VAL A 3 2.57 7.42 -1.25
N ILE A 4 1.54 8.05 -0.69
CA ILE A 4 0.91 9.26 -1.22
C ILE A 4 1.00 10.31 -0.14
N CYS A 5 1.57 11.46 -0.49
CA CYS A 5 1.58 12.66 0.35
C CYS A 5 0.65 13.71 -0.24
N SER A 6 0.16 14.59 0.63
CA SER A 6 -0.52 15.80 0.17
C SER A 6 0.47 16.73 -0.53
N ALA A 7 0.04 17.32 -1.64
CA ALA A 7 0.80 18.30 -2.41
C ALA A 7 -0.13 19.44 -2.84
N SER A 8 0.37 20.68 -2.80
CA SER A 8 -0.42 21.88 -3.12
C SER A 8 -0.55 22.15 -4.63
N ASP A 9 0.16 21.41 -5.47
CA ASP A 9 0.18 21.60 -6.93
C ASP A 9 -1.07 21.05 -7.64
N GLY A 10 -1.88 20.23 -6.95
CA GLY A 10 -3.17 19.74 -7.44
C GLY A 10 -3.07 18.81 -8.65
N LEU A 11 -1.90 18.25 -8.96
CA LEU A 11 -1.70 17.36 -10.11
C LEU A 11 -2.55 16.09 -10.04
N HIS A 12 -2.78 15.59 -8.82
CA HIS A 12 -3.66 14.46 -8.55
C HIS A 12 -4.63 14.83 -7.43
N GLN A 13 -5.92 14.83 -7.73
CA GLN A 13 -6.96 15.24 -6.80
C GLN A 13 -7.91 14.10 -6.49
N VAL A 14 -8.41 14.08 -5.26
CA VAL A 14 -9.46 13.16 -4.85
C VAL A 14 -10.76 13.63 -5.49
N GLY A 15 -11.35 12.79 -6.34
CA GLY A 15 -12.62 13.10 -6.99
C GLY A 15 -13.79 13.07 -6.01
N SER A 16 -14.95 13.56 -6.46
CA SER A 16 -16.18 13.69 -5.64
C SER A 16 -16.67 12.41 -4.95
N ARG A 17 -16.27 11.25 -5.46
CA ARG A 17 -16.58 9.92 -4.90
C ARG A 17 -15.48 9.36 -3.99
N GLY A 18 -14.49 10.17 -3.62
CA GLY A 18 -13.34 9.73 -2.82
C GLY A 18 -12.30 8.90 -3.58
N HIS A 19 -12.35 8.88 -4.92
CA HIS A 19 -11.36 8.16 -5.73
C HIS A 19 -10.14 9.04 -6.01
N LEU A 20 -8.95 8.47 -5.91
CA LEU A 20 -7.70 9.14 -6.27
C LEU A 20 -7.13 8.47 -7.53
N PRO A 21 -7.07 9.17 -8.68
CA PRO A 21 -6.47 8.62 -9.88
C PRO A 21 -4.96 8.47 -9.69
N LEU A 22 -4.48 7.24 -9.78
CA LEU A 22 -3.05 6.94 -9.71
C LEU A 22 -2.44 6.98 -11.11
N PRO A 23 -1.25 7.56 -11.30
CA PRO A 23 -0.49 7.42 -12.54
C PRO A 23 -0.30 5.96 -12.94
N ALA A 24 -0.44 5.66 -14.24
CA ALA A 24 -0.32 4.27 -14.74
C ALA A 24 1.02 3.64 -14.32
N ASN A 25 2.12 4.37 -14.45
CA ASN A 25 3.46 3.90 -14.07
C ASN A 25 3.53 3.51 -12.59
N ALA A 26 2.98 4.34 -11.69
CA ALA A 26 2.95 4.07 -10.26
C ALA A 26 2.13 2.82 -9.93
N ARG A 27 0.98 2.63 -10.60
CA ARG A 27 0.17 1.41 -10.47
C ARG A 27 0.92 0.17 -10.91
N HIS A 28 1.52 0.19 -12.11
CA HIS A 28 2.23 -0.96 -12.67
C HIS A 28 3.46 -1.34 -11.84
N MET A 29 4.26 -0.37 -11.40
CA MET A 29 5.40 -0.63 -10.52
C MET A 29 4.97 -1.28 -9.19
N CYS A 30 3.78 -0.93 -8.70
CA CYS A 30 3.22 -1.51 -7.48
C CYS A 30 2.34 -2.73 -7.72
N ARG A 31 2.15 -3.19 -8.97
CA ARG A 31 1.21 -4.26 -9.36
C ARG A 31 -0.21 -4.03 -8.80
N ILE A 32 -0.67 -2.79 -8.85
CA ILE A 32 -2.04 -2.41 -8.49
C ILE A 32 -2.88 -2.51 -9.75
N GLU A 33 -3.63 -3.60 -9.89
CA GLU A 33 -4.48 -3.86 -11.05
C GLU A 33 -5.92 -3.37 -10.81
N PRO A 34 -6.63 -2.92 -11.86
CA PRO A 34 -8.04 -2.56 -11.75
C PRO A 34 -8.89 -3.70 -11.15
N GLY A 35 -9.80 -3.34 -10.24
CA GLY A 35 -10.70 -4.29 -9.58
C GLY A 35 -10.06 -5.15 -8.50
N GLN A 36 -8.74 -5.07 -8.29
CA GLN A 36 -8.09 -5.74 -7.17
C GLN A 36 -8.24 -4.91 -5.88
N PRO A 37 -8.57 -5.55 -4.75
CA PRO A 37 -8.59 -4.86 -3.48
C PRO A 37 -7.17 -4.42 -3.08
N VAL A 38 -7.09 -3.33 -2.34
CA VAL A 38 -5.86 -2.81 -1.73
C VAL A 38 -6.13 -2.49 -0.27
N LEU A 39 -5.11 -2.62 0.58
CA LEU A 39 -5.17 -2.14 1.95
C LEU A 39 -4.71 -0.68 1.96
N LEU A 40 -5.57 0.20 2.49
CA LEU A 40 -5.27 1.60 2.72
C LEU A 40 -4.93 1.82 4.20
N ALA A 41 -3.81 2.48 4.47
CA ALA A 41 -3.39 2.87 5.81
C ALA A 41 -3.08 4.36 5.84
N ALA A 42 -3.81 5.11 6.66
CA ALA A 42 -3.56 6.52 6.87
C ALA A 42 -2.56 6.71 8.02
N ILE A 43 -1.49 7.46 7.77
CA ILE A 43 -0.56 7.91 8.79
C ILE A 43 -0.77 9.41 8.99
N VAL A 44 -1.83 9.73 9.75
CA VAL A 44 -2.36 11.09 9.87
C VAL A 44 -1.31 12.07 10.38
N THR A 45 -0.46 11.67 11.31
CA THR A 45 0.61 12.51 11.88
C THR A 45 1.58 13.06 10.83
N TYR A 46 1.73 12.36 9.69
CA TYR A 46 2.63 12.77 8.61
C TYR A 46 1.90 13.18 7.33
N ASP A 47 0.56 13.25 7.38
CA ASP A 47 -0.27 13.54 6.20
C ASP A 47 0.01 12.58 5.03
N LEU A 48 0.17 11.29 5.36
CA LEU A 48 0.47 10.23 4.39
C LEU A 48 -0.67 9.22 4.28
N LEU A 49 -0.90 8.77 3.06
CA LEU A 49 -1.72 7.60 2.76
C LEU A 49 -0.84 6.52 2.12
N VAL A 50 -0.79 5.35 2.75
CA VAL A 50 -0.05 4.19 2.23
C VAL A 50 -1.02 3.20 1.61
N VAL A 51 -0.71 2.78 0.40
CA VAL A 51 -1.43 1.76 -0.35
C VAL A 51 -0.58 0.48 -0.39
N HIS A 52 -1.09 -0.57 0.24
CA HIS A 52 -0.49 -1.90 0.19
C HIS A 52 -1.28 -2.79 -0.77
N PRO A 53 -0.65 -3.22 -1.90
CA PRO A 53 -1.21 -4.30 -2.72
C PRO A 53 -1.36 -5.56 -1.87
N VAL A 54 -2.42 -6.33 -2.09
CA VAL A 54 -2.66 -7.58 -1.34
C VAL A 54 -1.49 -8.55 -1.44
N SER A 55 -0.84 -8.63 -2.62
CA SER A 55 0.38 -9.44 -2.81
C SER A 55 1.52 -9.05 -1.85
N THR A 56 1.65 -7.76 -1.53
CA THR A 56 2.63 -7.28 -0.55
C THR A 56 2.24 -7.71 0.86
N VAL A 57 0.96 -7.58 1.23
CA VAL A 57 0.46 -7.98 2.56
C VAL A 57 0.66 -9.48 2.78
N VAL A 58 0.28 -10.31 1.80
CA VAL A 58 0.44 -11.77 1.86
C VAL A 58 1.91 -12.15 2.05
N ARG A 59 2.81 -11.55 1.28
CA ARG A 59 4.25 -11.81 1.42
C ARG A 59 4.76 -11.43 2.81
N LEU A 60 4.42 -10.23 3.30
CA LEU A 60 4.85 -9.78 4.63
C LEU A 60 4.36 -10.70 5.75
N LEU A 61 3.12 -11.20 5.65
CA LEU A 61 2.58 -12.17 6.61
C LEU A 61 3.29 -13.51 6.52
N ALA A 62 3.59 -13.99 5.30
CA ALA A 62 4.34 -15.23 5.11
C ALA A 62 5.77 -15.14 5.68
N ASP A 63 6.46 -14.02 5.42
CA ASP A 63 7.81 -13.75 5.94
C ASP A 63 7.79 -13.69 7.48
N LEU A 64 6.80 -13.01 8.06
CA LEU A 64 6.63 -12.94 9.51
C LEU A 64 6.40 -14.33 10.14
N HIS A 65 5.49 -15.12 9.58
CA HIS A 65 5.24 -16.48 10.08
C HIS A 65 6.48 -17.36 9.96
N THR A 66 7.25 -17.23 8.88
CA THR A 66 8.51 -17.98 8.69
C THR A 66 9.54 -17.59 9.75
N HIS A 67 9.68 -16.29 10.01
CA HIS A 67 10.57 -15.78 11.04
C HIS A 67 10.20 -16.30 12.44
N LEU A 68 8.91 -16.23 12.80
CA LEU A 68 8.42 -16.72 14.09
C LEU A 68 8.56 -18.23 14.24
N ALA A 69 8.33 -19.00 13.18
CA ALA A 69 8.53 -20.45 13.17
C ALA A 69 10.01 -20.84 13.35
N GLY A 70 10.93 -20.07 12.76
CA GLY A 70 12.37 -20.26 12.93
C GLY A 70 12.84 -20.03 14.37
N VAL A 71 12.36 -18.97 15.02
CA VAL A 71 12.68 -18.64 16.43
C VAL A 71 12.13 -19.69 17.41
N GLY A 72 11.04 -20.37 17.07
CA GLY A 72 10.47 -21.46 17.87
C GLY A 72 11.25 -22.78 17.81
N ASN A 73 12.15 -22.95 16.82
CA ASN A 73 12.90 -24.19 16.58
C ASN A 73 14.33 -24.17 17.16
N GLU A 74 14.71 -23.09 17.84
CA GLU A 74 16.01 -22.92 18.53
C GLU A 74 15.90 -23.18 20.06
N ARG A 75 14.89 -23.93 20.51
CA ARG A 75 14.71 -24.36 21.90
C ARG A 75 14.85 -25.86 22.06
#